data_AF-A0A8T0F5I2-F1
#
_entry.id   AF-A0A8T0F5I2-F1
#
_cell.length_a   1.000
_cell.length_b   1.000
_cell.length_c   1.000
_cell.angle_alpha   90.00
_cell.angle_beta   90.00
_cell.angle_gamma   90.00
#
_symmetry.space_group_name_H-M   'P 1'
#
loop_
_entity.id
_entity.type
_entity.pdbx_description
1 polymer ?
#
loop_
_entity_poly.entity_id
_entity_poly.type
_entity_poly.pdbx_seq_one_letter_code
_entity_poly.pdbx_strand_id
1 'polypeptide(L)'
;MPTKDDIIFNSLDSQPLQTLTIVQLKKELRFRNLSPTGNKNELILRIVEDNNKRNNEGTLEELNVLRVQNLNNVEEAISDNAHLLTEIESLRKQVELLNNSSTQSPLPMPPPSQIDPNIAAILSTLMETQKQFLERQVNPNVIQITSTNDTANSI
;
A
#
# COMPACT_ATOMS: atom_id res chain seq x y z
N MET A 1 12.35 22.17 -41.48
CA MET A 1 12.74 20.77 -41.73
C MET A 1 14.18 20.62 -41.30
N PRO A 2 14.50 19.71 -40.35
CA PRO A 2 15.90 19.42 -40.00
C PRO A 2 16.61 18.90 -41.25
N THR A 3 17.82 19.40 -41.49
CA THR A 3 18.67 18.95 -42.59
C THR A 3 19.29 17.60 -42.26
N LYS A 4 19.78 16.89 -43.29
CA LYS A 4 20.47 15.60 -43.09
C LYS A 4 21.64 15.71 -42.10
N ASP A 5 22.31 16.85 -42.09
CA ASP A 5 23.43 17.14 -41.18
C ASP A 5 22.94 17.30 -39.73
N ASP A 6 21.78 17.94 -39.50
CA ASP A 6 21.21 18.11 -38.15
C ASP A 6 20.87 16.76 -37.48
N ILE A 7 20.43 15.77 -38.27
CA ILE A 7 20.13 14.42 -37.77
C ILE A 7 21.44 13.72 -37.34
N ILE A 8 22.52 13.90 -38.10
CA ILE A 8 23.82 13.30 -37.81
C ILE A 8 24.45 13.92 -36.55
N PHE A 9 24.35 15.24 -36.39
CA PHE A 9 24.92 15.95 -35.24
C PHE A 9 24.26 15.64 -33.90
N ASN A 10 23.02 15.16 -33.92
CA ASN A 10 22.28 14.75 -32.72
C ASN A 10 22.46 13.27 -32.37
N SER A 11 23.31 12.53 -33.10
CA SER A 11 23.61 11.14 -32.76
C SER A 11 24.37 11.03 -31.43
N LEU A 12 24.02 10.04 -30.61
CA LEU A 12 24.75 9.68 -29.40
C LEU A 12 26.03 8.88 -29.69
N ASP A 13 26.19 8.40 -30.94
CA ASP A 13 27.32 7.59 -31.36
C ASP A 13 28.34 8.40 -32.16
N SER A 14 29.61 8.02 -32.06
CA SER A 14 30.69 8.63 -32.83
C SER A 14 30.71 8.22 -34.31
N GLN A 15 30.09 7.08 -34.66
CA GLN A 15 30.14 6.51 -36.00
C GLN A 15 29.51 7.41 -37.07
N PRO A 16 28.29 7.95 -36.89
CA PRO A 16 27.67 8.83 -37.91
C PRO A 16 28.46 10.12 -38.12
N LEU A 17 29.06 10.65 -37.05
CA LEU A 17 29.87 11.87 -37.05
C LEU A 17 31.20 11.71 -37.80
N GLN A 18 31.69 10.48 -37.98
CA GLN A 18 32.92 10.24 -38.76
C GLN A 18 32.78 10.60 -40.24
N THR A 19 31.55 10.59 -40.78
CA THR A 19 31.29 10.95 -42.19
C THR A 19 31.44 12.44 -42.46
N LEU A 20 31.44 13.27 -41.40
CA LEU A 20 31.50 14.72 -41.50
C LEU A 20 32.94 15.24 -41.66
N THR A 21 33.05 16.39 -42.32
CA THR A 21 34.32 17.11 -42.46
C THR A 21 34.69 17.86 -41.17
N ILE A 22 35.97 18.12 -40.96
CA ILE A 22 36.47 18.91 -39.81
C ILE A 22 35.81 20.30 -39.78
N VAL A 23 35.54 20.90 -40.95
CA VAL A 23 34.90 22.21 -41.05
C VAL A 23 33.47 22.15 -40.52
N GLN A 24 32.70 21.13 -40.89
CA GLN A 24 31.35 20.90 -40.38
C GLN A 24 31.36 20.66 -38.86
N LEU A 25 32.25 19.81 -38.35
CA LEU A 25 32.37 19.53 -36.91
C LEU A 25 32.73 20.81 -36.11
N LYS A 26 33.67 21.61 -36.61
CA LYS A 26 34.04 22.89 -35.96
C LYS A 26 32.91 23.91 -36.00
N LYS A 27 32.15 23.97 -37.10
CA LYS A 27 30.99 24.86 -37.21
C LYS A 27 29.93 24.49 -36.17
N GLU A 28 29.66 23.19 -36.02
CA GLU A 28 28.70 22.70 -35.03
C GLU A 28 29.17 22.98 -33.60
N LEU A 29 30.44 22.72 -33.28
CA LEU A 29 30.98 23.03 -31.96
C LEU A 29 30.85 24.52 -31.62
N ARG A 30 31.11 25.42 -32.58
CA ARG A 30 30.89 26.86 -32.39
C ARG A 30 29.42 27.20 -32.18
N PHE A 31 28.52 26.59 -32.94
CA PHE A 31 27.08 26.77 -32.77
C PHE A 31 26.62 26.36 -31.36
N ARG A 32 27.27 25.35 -30.79
CA ARG A 32 27.03 24.84 -29.43
C ARG A 32 27.81 25.55 -28.32
N ASN A 33 28.57 26.60 -28.65
CA ASN A 33 29.48 27.29 -27.71
C ASN A 33 30.55 26.37 -27.09
N LEU A 34 30.99 25.34 -27.81
CA LEU A 34 32.04 24.42 -27.42
C LEU A 34 33.36 24.75 -28.14
N SER A 35 34.48 24.30 -27.57
CA SER A 35 35.80 24.55 -28.17
C SER A 35 35.93 23.85 -29.54
N PRO A 36 36.27 24.58 -30.62
CA PRO A 36 36.49 24.01 -31.96
C PRO A 36 37.95 23.59 -32.21
N THR A 37 38.77 23.48 -31.17
CA THR A 37 40.18 23.09 -31.27
C THR A 37 40.38 21.59 -31.09
N GLY A 38 41.44 21.07 -31.69
CA GLY A 38 41.81 19.65 -31.61
C GLY A 38 41.76 18.91 -32.94
N ASN A 39 42.08 17.62 -32.88
CA ASN A 39 41.97 16.66 -33.98
C ASN A 39 40.52 16.20 -34.19
N LYS A 40 40.23 15.55 -35.32
CA LYS A 40 38.85 15.16 -35.69
C LYS A 40 38.16 14.33 -34.62
N ASN A 41 38.86 13.40 -33.97
CA ASN A 41 38.28 12.52 -32.96
C ASN A 41 37.93 13.30 -31.68
N GLU A 42 38.76 14.24 -31.26
CA GLU A 42 38.46 15.13 -30.13
C GLU A 42 37.22 15.99 -30.37
N LEU A 43 37.05 16.48 -31.61
CA LEU A 43 35.85 17.25 -31.98
C LEU A 43 34.59 16.37 -31.92
N ILE A 44 34.67 15.13 -32.41
CA ILE A 44 33.56 14.16 -32.37
C ILE A 44 33.21 13.79 -30.93
N LEU A 45 34.21 13.45 -30.11
CA LEU A 45 34.00 13.12 -28.70
C LEU A 45 33.29 14.25 -27.96
N ARG A 46 33.70 15.50 -28.19
CA ARG A 46 33.10 16.67 -27.54
C ARG A 46 31.63 16.88 -27.93
N ILE A 47 31.27 16.60 -29.19
CA ILE A 47 29.87 16.64 -29.65
C ILE A 47 29.06 15.52 -28.97
N VAL A 48 29.61 14.30 -28.89
CA VAL A 48 28.95 13.15 -28.26
C VAL A 48 28.75 13.37 -26.76
N GLU A 49 29.77 13.86 -26.05
CA GLU A 49 29.69 14.18 -24.62
C GLU A 49 28.60 15.20 -24.33
N ASP A 50 28.54 16.27 -25.13
CA ASP A 50 27.53 17.30 -25.02
C ASP A 50 26.11 16.79 -25.33
N ASN A 51 25.94 15.92 -26.34
CA ASN A 51 24.67 15.25 -26.60
C ASN A 51 24.21 14.40 -25.41
N ASN A 52 25.12 13.60 -24.85
CA ASN A 52 24.82 12.78 -23.67
C ASN A 52 24.49 13.64 -22.45
N LYS A 53 25.21 14.76 -22.25
CA LYS A 53 24.93 15.69 -21.15
C LYS A 53 23.53 16.29 -21.26
N ARG A 54 23.14 16.77 -22.44
CA ARG A 54 21.79 17.34 -22.66
C ARG A 54 20.69 16.31 -22.48
N ASN A 55 20.92 15.07 -22.91
CA ASN A 55 19.97 13.97 -22.70
C ASN A 55 19.82 13.64 -21.21
N ASN A 56 20.92 13.68 -20.46
CA ASN A 56 20.92 13.39 -19.02
C ASN A 56 20.38 14.55 -18.16
N GLU A 57 20.51 15.80 -18.60
CA GLU A 57 19.88 16.93 -17.92
C GLU A 57 18.36 16.88 -18.02
N GLY A 58 17.80 16.39 -19.13
CA GLY A 58 16.36 16.10 -19.25
C GLY A 58 15.89 15.03 -18.27
N THR A 59 16.67 13.96 -18.07
CA THR A 59 16.30 12.88 -17.14
C THR A 59 16.47 13.26 -15.67
N LEU A 60 17.38 14.16 -15.33
CA LEU A 60 17.58 14.59 -13.94
C LEU A 60 16.40 15.41 -13.40
N GLU A 61 15.83 16.30 -14.22
CA GLU A 61 14.67 17.11 -13.82
C GLU A 61 13.42 16.24 -13.67
N GLU A 62 13.18 15.31 -14.60
CA GLU A 62 12.10 14.31 -14.49
C GLU A 62 12.25 13.45 -13.23
N LEU A 63 13.46 12.96 -12.94
CA LEU A 63 13.74 12.21 -11.71
C LEU A 63 13.51 13.05 -10.45
N ASN A 64 13.81 14.35 -10.49
CA ASN A 64 13.60 15.23 -9.35
C ASN A 64 12.10 15.48 -9.11
N VAL A 65 11.30 15.64 -10.18
CA VAL A 65 9.84 15.73 -10.10
C VAL A 65 9.25 14.44 -9.51
N LEU A 66 9.66 13.27 -10.00
CA LEU A 66 9.22 11.98 -9.43
C LEU A 66 9.63 11.83 -7.97
N ARG A 67 10.84 12.28 -7.59
CA ARG A 67 11.31 12.23 -6.20
C ARG A 67 10.44 13.09 -5.28
N VAL A 68 10.15 14.32 -5.68
CA VAL A 68 9.29 15.23 -4.90
C VAL A 68 7.88 14.65 -4.75
N GLN A 69 7.32 14.09 -5.82
CA GLN A 69 6.00 13.46 -5.77
C GLN A 69 5.98 12.23 -4.85
N ASN A 70 7.03 11.40 -4.89
CA ASN A 70 7.14 10.23 -4.02
C ASN A 70 7.25 10.63 -2.54
N LEU A 71 8.04 11.67 -2.22
CA LEU A 71 8.15 12.20 -0.85
C LEU A 71 6.79 12.66 -0.30
N ASN A 72 6.00 13.39 -1.10
CA ASN A 72 4.67 13.83 -0.69
C ASN A 72 3.74 12.65 -0.37
N ASN A 73 3.75 11.61 -1.21
CA ASN A 73 2.94 10.40 -0.98
C ASN A 73 3.38 9.66 0.29
N VAL A 74 4.68 9.65 0.60
CA VAL A 74 5.21 9.04 1.82
C VAL A 74 4.82 9.86 3.06
N GLU A 75 4.88 11.19 3.00
CA GLU A 75 4.45 12.06 4.11
C GLU A 75 2.96 11.89 4.42
N GLU A 76 2.11 11.83 3.40
CA GLU A 76 0.68 11.56 3.56
C GLU A 76 0.43 10.20 4.22
N ALA A 77 1.08 9.14 3.71
CA ALA A 77 0.96 7.80 4.29
C ALA A 77 1.48 7.71 5.74
N ILE A 78 2.53 8.46 6.10
CA ILE A 78 3.03 8.53 7.49
C ILE A 78 1.99 9.21 8.39
N SER A 79 1.37 10.30 7.92
CA SER A 79 0.33 11.01 8.66
C SER A 79 -0.89 10.12 8.93
N ASP A 80 -1.36 9.41 7.90
CA ASP A 80 -2.50 8.49 8.02
C ASP A 80 -2.21 7.34 9.00
N ASN A 81 -1.01 6.76 8.91
CA ASN A 81 -0.59 5.70 9.82
C ASN A 81 -0.47 6.18 11.28
N ALA A 82 0.01 7.41 11.51
CA ALA A 82 0.08 7.99 12.85
C ALA A 82 -1.32 8.19 13.46
N HIS A 83 -2.29 8.62 12.64
CA HIS A 83 -3.67 8.73 13.07
C HIS A 83 -4.26 7.35 13.43
N LEU A 84 -4.08 6.35 12.58
CA LEU A 84 -4.55 4.98 12.84
C LEU A 84 -3.92 4.36 14.10
N LEU A 85 -2.63 4.59 14.35
CA LEU A 85 -1.97 4.14 15.58
C LEU A 85 -2.61 4.76 16.83
N THR A 86 -2.91 6.05 16.78
CA THR A 86 -3.59 6.77 17.87
C THR A 86 -4.99 6.17 18.14
N GLU A 87 -5.72 5.85 17.07
CA GLU A 87 -7.04 5.22 17.18
C GLU A 87 -6.97 3.81 17.78
N ILE A 88 -6.00 2.99 17.34
CA ILE A 88 -5.76 1.65 17.89
C ILE A 88 -5.46 1.73 19.40
N GLU A 89 -4.62 2.68 19.84
CA GLU A 89 -4.32 2.86 21.26
C GLU A 89 -5.57 3.24 22.08
N SER A 90 -6.39 4.15 21.56
CA SER A 90 -7.66 4.53 22.19
C SER A 90 -8.61 3.34 22.33
N LEU A 91 -8.78 2.55 21.27
CA LEU A 91 -9.63 1.35 21.30
C LEU A 91 -9.12 0.31 22.28
N ARG A 92 -7.80 0.06 22.33
CA ARG A 92 -7.20 -0.87 23.31
C ARG A 92 -7.50 -0.45 24.74
N LYS A 93 -7.39 0.84 25.05
CA LYS A 93 -7.70 1.37 26.39
C LYS A 93 -9.19 1.21 26.73
N GLN A 94 -10.09 1.40 25.77
CA GLN A 94 -11.53 1.18 25.99
C GLN A 94 -11.84 -0.29 26.29
N VAL A 95 -11.23 -1.22 25.56
CA VAL A 95 -11.38 -2.66 25.80
C VAL A 95 -10.87 -3.05 27.18
N GLU A 96 -9.74 -2.49 27.63
CA GLU A 96 -9.20 -2.72 28.96
C GLU A 96 -10.15 -2.24 30.08
N LEU A 97 -10.74 -1.05 29.93
CA LEU A 97 -11.74 -0.53 30.87
C LEU A 97 -12.99 -1.41 30.94
N LEU A 98 -13.49 -1.87 29.79
CA LEU A 98 -14.64 -2.79 29.72
C LEU A 98 -14.34 -4.13 30.39
N ASN A 99 -13.16 -4.70 30.17
CA ASN A 99 -12.75 -5.97 30.79
C ASN A 99 -12.60 -5.85 32.31
N ASN A 100 -12.01 -4.76 32.81
CA ASN A 100 -11.86 -4.54 34.26
C ASN A 100 -13.21 -4.34 34.98
N SER A 101 -14.21 -3.76 34.29
CA SER A 101 -15.57 -3.65 34.83
C SER A 101 -16.33 -4.98 34.91
N SER A 102 -15.91 -5.99 34.13
CA SER A 102 -16.52 -7.33 34.13
C SER A 102 -15.85 -8.31 35.10
N THR A 103 -14.67 -7.99 35.64
CA THR A 103 -13.90 -8.90 36.51
C THR A 103 -14.06 -8.62 38.02
N GLN A 104 -14.83 -7.61 38.43
CA GLN A 104 -15.05 -7.31 39.84
C GLN A 104 -16.27 -8.07 40.43
N SER A 105 -15.95 -9.16 41.13
CA SER A 105 -16.70 -9.88 42.18
C SER A 105 -17.61 -11.05 41.77
N PRO A 106 -17.28 -12.31 42.18
CA PRO A 106 -18.31 -13.28 42.52
C PRO A 106 -19.10 -12.70 43.70
N LEU A 107 -20.42 -12.54 43.54
CA LEU A 107 -21.30 -12.27 44.67
C LEU A 107 -21.06 -13.33 45.76
N PRO A 108 -21.09 -12.99 47.06
CA PRO A 108 -21.08 -14.00 48.11
C PRO A 108 -22.29 -14.90 47.88
N MET A 109 -22.03 -16.14 47.51
CA MET A 109 -23.08 -17.13 47.32
C MET A 109 -23.75 -17.34 48.69
N PRO A 110 -25.06 -17.13 48.84
CA PRO A 110 -25.74 -17.50 50.07
C PRO A 110 -25.56 -19.01 50.28
N PRO A 111 -25.44 -19.48 51.53
CA PRO A 111 -25.32 -20.91 51.81
C PRO A 111 -26.49 -21.66 51.15
N PRO A 112 -26.24 -22.84 50.55
CA PRO A 112 -27.18 -23.57 49.70
C PRO A 112 -28.49 -24.03 50.38
N SER A 113 -28.67 -23.70 51.65
CA SER A 113 -29.81 -24.09 52.48
C SER A 113 -31.03 -23.15 52.37
N GLN A 114 -30.97 -22.09 51.57
CA GLN A 114 -32.00 -21.03 51.58
C GLN A 114 -32.62 -20.70 50.21
N ILE A 115 -32.21 -21.40 49.15
CA ILE A 115 -32.79 -21.21 47.81
C ILE A 115 -33.98 -22.16 47.68
N ASP A 116 -35.16 -21.58 47.50
CA ASP A 116 -36.37 -22.33 47.21
C ASP A 116 -36.13 -23.29 46.03
N PRO A 117 -36.57 -24.57 46.09
CA PRO A 117 -36.31 -25.56 45.04
C PRO A 117 -36.76 -25.10 43.65
N ASN A 118 -37.83 -24.29 43.57
CA ASN A 118 -38.33 -23.74 42.33
C ASN A 118 -37.40 -22.66 41.77
N ILE A 119 -36.82 -21.83 42.64
CA ILE A 119 -35.81 -20.82 42.25
C ILE A 119 -34.53 -21.51 41.78
N ALA A 120 -34.10 -22.58 42.45
CA ALA A 120 -32.93 -23.37 42.03
C ALA A 120 -33.14 -24.03 40.66
N ALA A 121 -34.35 -24.53 40.39
CA ALA A 121 -34.72 -25.09 39.10
C ALA A 121 -34.67 -24.03 37.99
N ILE A 122 -35.26 -22.85 38.21
CA ILE A 122 -35.25 -21.75 37.24
C ILE A 122 -33.82 -21.31 36.90
N LEU A 123 -32.98 -21.15 37.92
CA LEU A 123 -31.57 -20.77 37.72
C LEU A 123 -30.79 -21.84 36.96
N SER A 124 -31.04 -23.12 37.26
CA SER A 124 -30.41 -24.24 36.54
C SER A 124 -30.84 -24.28 35.08
N THR A 125 -32.14 -24.13 34.80
CA THR A 125 -32.67 -24.05 33.43
C THR A 125 -32.12 -22.84 32.68
N LEU A 126 -31.96 -21.70 33.35
CA LEU A 126 -31.38 -20.49 32.75
C LEU A 126 -29.91 -20.71 32.36
N MET A 127 -29.11 -21.27 33.26
CA MET A 127 -27.70 -21.57 32.98
C MET A 127 -27.55 -22.60 31.85
N GLU A 128 -28.37 -23.65 31.85
CA GLU A 128 -28.37 -24.67 30.79
C GLU A 128 -28.79 -24.06 29.44
N THR A 129 -29.77 -23.15 29.43
CA THR A 129 -30.19 -22.44 28.21
C THR A 129 -29.08 -21.54 27.66
N GLN A 130 -28.38 -20.82 28.53
CA GLN A 130 -27.25 -19.97 28.12
C GLN A 130 -26.09 -20.81 27.58
N LYS A 131 -25.80 -21.95 28.21
CA LYS A 131 -24.80 -22.91 27.74
C LYS A 131 -25.15 -23.43 26.34
N GLN A 132 -26.38 -23.85 26.11
CA GLN A 132 -26.81 -24.31 24.78
C GLN A 132 -26.78 -23.21 23.72
N PHE A 133 -27.07 -21.96 24.10
CA PHE A 133 -26.96 -20.83 23.18
C PHE A 133 -25.51 -20.59 22.75
N LEU A 134 -24.57 -20.63 23.70
CA LEU A 134 -23.13 -20.52 23.43
C LEU A 134 -22.62 -21.68 22.58
N GLU A 135 -23.03 -22.92 22.86
CA GLU A 135 -22.63 -24.10 22.07
C GLU A 135 -23.12 -24.03 20.61
N ARG A 136 -24.31 -23.46 20.35
CA ARG A 136 -24.83 -23.23 19.00
C ARG A 136 -24.10 -22.13 18.23
N GLN A 137 -23.46 -21.19 18.93
CA GLN A 137 -22.66 -20.13 18.30
C GLN A 137 -21.29 -20.66 17.81
N VAL A 138 -20.79 -21.75 18.40
CA VAL A 138 -19.43 -22.26 18.14
C VAL A 138 -19.39 -23.35 17.04
N ASN A 139 -20.54 -23.91 16.62
CA ASN A 139 -20.60 -24.91 15.54
C ASN A 139 -21.71 -24.62 14.50
N PRO A 140 -21.40 -24.05 13.33
CA PRO A 140 -22.41 -23.65 12.34
C PRO A 140 -22.96 -24.80 11.47
N ASN A 141 -22.56 -26.06 11.69
CA ASN A 141 -23.02 -27.19 10.89
C ASN A 141 -23.80 -28.20 11.74
N VAL A 142 -25.13 -28.13 11.67
CA VAL A 142 -26.08 -29.23 11.38
C VAL A 142 -27.50 -28.64 11.51
N ILE A 143 -28.05 -28.10 10.42
CA ILE A 143 -29.50 -27.98 10.28
C ILE A 143 -29.98 -29.35 9.77
N GLN A 144 -30.40 -30.25 10.67
CA GLN A 144 -31.17 -31.43 10.27
C GLN A 144 -32.65 -31.03 10.22
N ILE A 145 -33.10 -30.56 9.05
CA ILE A 145 -34.52 -30.49 8.74
C ILE A 145 -34.95 -31.92 8.34
N THR A 146 -35.43 -32.72 9.29
CA THR A 146 -36.14 -33.95 8.93
C THR A 146 -37.54 -33.56 8.48
N SER A 147 -37.71 -33.47 7.15
CA SER A 147 -39.00 -33.34 6.48
C SER A 147 -39.81 -34.62 6.67
N THR A 148 -40.73 -34.66 7.64
CA THR A 148 -41.76 -35.69 7.70
C THR A 148 -42.94 -35.24 6.83
N ASN A 149 -42.96 -35.71 5.58
CA ASN A 149 -44.20 -35.75 4.81
C ASN A 149 -45.06 -36.85 5.42
N ASP A 150 -46.04 -36.49 6.26
CA ASP A 150 -47.12 -37.41 6.59
C ASP A 150 -48.44 -36.89 6.03
N THR A 151 -48.95 -37.69 5.12
CA THR A 151 -50.23 -37.54 4.42
C THR A 151 -51.33 -38.11 5.32
N ALA A 152 -52.29 -37.29 5.74
CA ALA A 152 -53.62 -37.79 6.06
C ALA A 152 -54.68 -36.68 5.94
N ASN A 153 -55.47 -36.79 4.87
CA ASN A 153 -56.76 -36.14 4.64
C ASN A 153 -57.70 -36.17 5.87
N SER A 154 -58.56 -35.16 6.02
CA SER A 154 -59.97 -35.34 5.64
C SER A 154 -60.73 -34.01 5.53
N ILE A 155 -61.52 -33.95 4.47
CA ILE A 155 -62.71 -33.11 4.26
C ILE A 155 -63.73 -33.41 5.35
#